data_AF-A0A1W9RTM8-F1
#
_entry.id   AF-A0A1W9RTM8-F1
#
_cell.length_a   1.000
_cell.length_b   1.000
_cell.length_c   1.000
_cell.angle_alpha   90.00
_cell.angle_beta   90.00
_cell.angle_gamma   90.00
#
_symmetry.space_group_name_H-M   'P 1'
#
loop_
_entity.id
_entity.type
_entity.pdbx_description
1 polymer ?
#
loop_
_entity_poly.entity_id
_entity_poly.type
_entity_poly.pdbx_seq_one_letter_code
_entity_poly.pdbx_strand_id
1 'polypeptide(L)'
;MDRKGIVLIIAIFFMLILSVLGWALVSLQSTDFSANLRIVDSERALYLAESGSEWALRQLTNDVSWRTSSTLHRFSFGEYNVVCRDPQDDEDADAVIEVTGFVPRKDNFRARRIIKLLVRIGSLDKAVQVKNLFDWYRMQPGSRIDGDISAGHYNGDGDGVFDEVGQDYDPLPPPVMPPDGSGDERDFIVEGSYPEIDMDYFQTHASIVWTGARETTASAFSGGNVLWVSQWGFFTGMRNEVVRNLTHGSWNDSNWAVVVNVGFGGRRAQLDRFIGDTWDNDTIRIVKRFSQGSWFTRWYIKGNASGIIPGDVVIDVRNNSFTFFFSSIVATGDIVIKGGRRIRFFSLLGWPNLATKEGDILSWDTPLNNNPNSRSFYGLIYTQNGDVNFNYLNSRGGVMGNNVSLEGKVRVRYNPWFIPVNGFIFSPSVVNWQEK
;
A
#
# COMPACT_ATOMS: atom_id res chain seq x y z
N MET A 1 -35.51 -85.91 8.92
CA MET A 1 -35.63 -84.45 9.08
C MET A 1 -34.39 -83.78 8.51
N ASP A 2 -34.58 -83.09 7.39
CA ASP A 2 -33.58 -82.56 6.47
C ASP A 2 -32.73 -81.42 7.01
N ARG A 3 -31.85 -81.71 7.97
CA ARG A 3 -30.84 -80.74 8.43
C ARG A 3 -29.91 -80.29 7.31
N LYS A 4 -29.67 -81.14 6.29
CA LYS A 4 -28.82 -80.81 5.13
C LYS A 4 -29.46 -79.79 4.18
N GLY A 5 -30.78 -79.85 3.97
CA GLY A 5 -31.51 -78.89 3.12
C GLY A 5 -31.59 -77.50 3.75
N ILE A 6 -31.83 -77.42 5.06
CA ILE A 6 -31.88 -76.16 5.80
C ILE A 6 -30.52 -75.45 5.80
N VAL A 7 -29.41 -76.19 6.00
CA VAL A 7 -28.05 -75.62 5.96
C VAL A 7 -27.71 -75.07 4.57
N LEU A 8 -28.13 -75.74 3.49
CA LEU A 8 -27.90 -75.25 2.12
C LEU A 8 -28.67 -73.95 1.84
N ILE A 9 -29.94 -73.88 2.25
CA ILE A 9 -30.77 -72.67 2.07
C ILE A 9 -30.17 -71.50 2.86
N ILE A 10 -29.74 -71.72 4.10
CA ILE A 10 -29.07 -70.69 4.91
C ILE A 10 -27.77 -70.23 4.24
N ALA A 11 -26.95 -71.15 3.72
CA ALA A 11 -25.70 -70.81 3.04
C ALA A 11 -25.93 -69.97 1.78
N ILE A 12 -26.93 -70.31 0.96
CA ILE A 12 -27.31 -69.53 -0.23
C ILE A 12 -27.82 -68.14 0.17
N PHE A 13 -28.66 -68.05 1.21
CA PHE A 13 -29.17 -66.78 1.70
C PHE A 13 -28.05 -65.88 2.25
N PHE A 14 -27.10 -66.45 2.98
CA PHE A 14 -25.89 -65.76 3.43
C PHE A 14 -25.02 -65.29 2.26
N MET A 15 -24.78 -66.14 1.26
CA MET A 15 -24.03 -65.76 0.05
C MET A 15 -24.72 -64.61 -0.71
N LEU A 16 -26.05 -64.61 -0.78
CA LEU A 16 -26.82 -63.55 -1.43
C LEU A 16 -26.74 -62.24 -0.66
N ILE A 17 -26.91 -62.26 0.67
CA ILE A 17 -26.74 -61.09 1.53
C ILE A 17 -25.32 -60.52 1.40
N LEU A 18 -24.28 -61.37 1.47
CA LEU A 18 -22.89 -60.94 1.32
C LEU A 18 -22.60 -60.36 -0.07
N SER A 19 -23.23 -60.88 -1.12
CA SER A 19 -23.08 -60.36 -2.49
C SER A 19 -23.71 -58.97 -2.63
N VAL A 20 -24.91 -58.76 -2.06
CA VAL A 20 -25.58 -57.45 -2.04
C VAL A 20 -24.78 -56.44 -1.20
N LEU A 21 -24.26 -56.86 -0.05
CA LEU A 21 -23.43 -56.02 0.81
C LEU A 21 -22.11 -55.63 0.12
N GLY A 22 -21.48 -56.59 -0.56
CA GLY A 22 -20.26 -56.37 -1.34
C GLY A 22 -20.48 -55.36 -2.48
N TRP A 23 -21.58 -55.49 -3.21
CA TRP A 23 -21.95 -54.53 -4.26
C TRP A 23 -22.20 -53.12 -3.70
N ALA A 24 -22.93 -53.02 -2.58
CA ALA A 24 -23.18 -51.74 -1.92
C ALA A 24 -21.88 -51.04 -1.51
N LEU A 25 -20.93 -51.77 -0.91
CA LEU A 25 -19.63 -51.22 -0.50
C LEU A 25 -18.80 -50.72 -1.70
N VAL A 26 -18.76 -51.48 -2.81
CA VAL A 26 -18.06 -51.06 -4.03
C VAL A 26 -18.70 -49.80 -4.63
N SER A 27 -20.04 -49.72 -4.62
CA SER A 27 -20.76 -48.55 -5.12
C SER A 27 -20.50 -47.29 -4.29
N LEU A 28 -20.42 -47.42 -2.96
CA LEU A 28 -20.08 -46.32 -2.05
C LEU A 28 -18.64 -45.85 -2.27
N GLN A 29 -17.67 -46.77 -2.32
CA GLN A 29 -16.27 -46.42 -2.56
C GLN A 29 -16.04 -45.72 -3.91
N SER A 30 -16.73 -46.19 -4.97
CA SER A 30 -16.65 -45.56 -6.29
C SER A 30 -17.24 -44.14 -6.30
N THR A 31 -18.34 -43.94 -5.57
CA THR A 31 -18.99 -42.63 -5.42
C THR A 31 -18.10 -41.67 -4.64
N ASP A 32 -17.53 -42.11 -3.52
CA ASP A 32 -16.63 -41.30 -2.68
C ASP A 32 -15.34 -40.93 -3.42
N PHE A 33 -14.76 -41.87 -4.19
CA PHE A 33 -13.59 -41.59 -5.00
C PHE A 33 -13.90 -40.56 -6.10
N SER A 34 -15.04 -40.71 -6.77
CA SER A 34 -15.48 -39.77 -7.81
C SER A 34 -15.77 -38.37 -7.25
N ALA A 35 -16.36 -38.29 -6.06
CA ALA A 35 -16.60 -37.02 -5.38
C ALA A 35 -15.28 -36.33 -4.97
N ASN A 36 -14.34 -37.08 -4.39
CA ASN A 36 -13.02 -36.56 -4.01
C ASN A 36 -12.21 -36.09 -5.23
N LEU A 37 -12.23 -36.85 -6.33
CA LEU A 37 -11.58 -36.42 -7.57
C LEU A 37 -12.16 -35.13 -8.12
N ARG A 38 -13.49 -34.94 -8.04
CA ARG A 38 -14.14 -33.70 -8.46
C ARG A 38 -13.72 -32.52 -7.60
N ILE A 39 -13.62 -32.69 -6.28
CA ILE A 39 -13.15 -31.63 -5.37
C ILE A 39 -11.72 -31.22 -5.76
N VAL A 40 -10.81 -32.20 -5.90
CA VAL A 40 -9.42 -31.93 -6.27
C VAL A 40 -9.28 -31.27 -7.64
N ASP A 41 -10.02 -31.75 -8.65
CA ASP A 41 -10.02 -31.13 -9.99
C ASP A 41 -10.61 -29.72 -9.95
N SER A 42 -11.60 -29.48 -9.09
CA SER A 42 -12.24 -28.18 -8.88
C SER A 42 -11.31 -27.17 -8.20
N GLU A 43 -10.56 -27.58 -7.18
CA GLU A 43 -9.50 -26.77 -6.56
C GLU A 43 -8.38 -26.45 -7.56
N ARG A 44 -7.94 -27.44 -8.35
CA ARG A 44 -6.93 -27.23 -9.40
C ARG A 44 -7.40 -26.24 -10.46
N ALA A 45 -8.66 -26.32 -10.87
CA ALA A 45 -9.25 -25.35 -11.80
C ALA A 45 -9.28 -23.94 -11.19
N LEU A 46 -9.51 -23.82 -9.87
CA LEU A 46 -9.46 -22.53 -9.17
C LEU A 46 -8.04 -21.98 -9.16
N TYR A 47 -7.04 -22.77 -8.77
CA TYR A 47 -5.64 -22.36 -8.77
C TYR A 47 -5.15 -21.90 -10.16
N LEU A 48 -5.62 -22.55 -11.23
CA LEU A 48 -5.33 -22.13 -12.61
C LEU A 48 -5.99 -20.79 -12.94
N ALA A 49 -7.24 -20.57 -12.49
CA ALA A 49 -7.91 -19.30 -12.68
C ALA A 49 -7.22 -18.17 -11.90
N GLU A 50 -6.81 -18.40 -10.64
CA GLU A 50 -6.04 -17.43 -9.83
C GLU A 50 -4.71 -17.08 -10.50
N SER A 51 -4.00 -18.10 -11.01
CA SER A 51 -2.74 -17.90 -11.72
C SER A 51 -2.92 -17.05 -12.99
N GLY A 52 -4.01 -17.25 -13.72
CA GLY A 52 -4.33 -16.44 -14.91
C GLY A 52 -4.76 -15.02 -14.54
N SER A 53 -5.44 -14.84 -13.40
CA SER A 53 -5.82 -13.53 -12.85
C SER A 53 -4.59 -12.69 -12.54
N GLU A 54 -3.60 -13.27 -11.84
CA GLU A 54 -2.32 -12.62 -11.54
C GLU A 54 -1.55 -12.26 -12.82
N TRP A 55 -1.52 -13.17 -13.80
CA TRP A 55 -0.89 -12.89 -15.09
C TRP A 55 -1.57 -11.73 -15.82
N ALA A 56 -2.91 -11.71 -15.84
CA ALA A 56 -3.71 -10.68 -16.51
C ALA A 56 -3.54 -9.31 -15.83
N LEU A 57 -3.57 -9.27 -14.50
CA LEU A 57 -3.27 -8.06 -13.74
C LEU A 57 -1.89 -7.54 -14.07
N ARG A 58 -0.88 -8.42 -14.17
CA ARG A 58 0.46 -8.02 -14.60
C ARG A 58 0.51 -7.46 -16.02
N GLN A 59 -0.25 -8.01 -16.97
CA GLN A 59 -0.36 -7.42 -18.31
C GLN A 59 -0.97 -6.02 -18.24
N LEU A 60 -2.09 -5.88 -17.53
CA LEU A 60 -2.77 -4.60 -17.31
C LEU A 60 -1.87 -3.58 -16.60
N THR A 61 -1.00 -4.04 -15.69
CA THR A 61 -0.02 -3.18 -14.99
C THR A 61 1.05 -2.63 -15.94
N ASN A 62 1.49 -3.45 -16.89
CA ASN A 62 2.51 -3.04 -17.86
C ASN A 62 1.91 -2.17 -18.97
N ASP A 63 0.68 -2.46 -19.38
CA ASP A 63 -0.10 -1.73 -20.37
C ASP A 63 -1.57 -1.72 -19.94
N VAL A 64 -2.02 -0.58 -19.45
CA VAL A 64 -3.37 -0.41 -18.89
C VAL A 64 -4.45 -0.36 -19.98
N SER A 65 -4.05 -0.01 -21.21
CA SER A 65 -4.92 -0.09 -22.38
C SER A 65 -5.03 -1.52 -22.92
N TRP A 66 -4.29 -2.46 -22.34
CA TRP A 66 -4.33 -3.85 -22.75
C TRP A 66 -5.74 -4.41 -22.59
N ARG A 67 -6.25 -4.96 -23.69
CA ARG A 67 -7.51 -5.69 -23.78
C ARG A 67 -7.25 -6.97 -24.57
N THR A 68 -7.93 -8.04 -24.20
CA THR A 68 -7.85 -9.32 -24.91
C THR A 68 -9.19 -10.01 -24.94
N SER A 69 -9.58 -10.51 -26.11
CA SER A 69 -10.81 -11.29 -26.26
C SER A 69 -10.64 -12.75 -25.82
N SER A 70 -9.43 -13.29 -25.86
CA SER A 70 -9.09 -14.63 -25.37
C SER A 70 -7.57 -14.83 -25.41
N THR A 71 -6.99 -15.26 -24.30
CA THR A 71 -5.60 -15.73 -24.25
C THR A 71 -5.52 -17.03 -23.47
N LEU A 72 -5.20 -18.12 -24.17
CA LEU A 72 -5.15 -19.47 -23.61
C LEU A 72 -3.72 -19.85 -23.21
N HIS A 73 -3.55 -20.29 -21.97
CA HIS A 73 -2.31 -20.82 -21.44
C HIS A 73 -2.46 -22.29 -21.08
N ARG A 74 -1.47 -23.11 -21.46
CA ARG A 74 -1.50 -24.56 -21.31
C ARG A 74 -0.42 -25.06 -20.36
N PHE A 75 -0.81 -25.93 -19.44
CA PHE A 75 0.07 -26.62 -18.49
C PHE A 75 -0.13 -28.14 -18.60
N SER A 76 0.71 -28.90 -17.92
CA SER A 76 0.65 -30.36 -17.94
C SER A 76 -0.64 -30.92 -17.32
N PHE A 77 -1.25 -30.21 -16.37
CA PHE A 77 -2.41 -30.66 -15.60
C PHE A 77 -3.70 -29.86 -15.85
N GLY A 78 -3.65 -28.84 -16.71
CA GLY A 78 -4.76 -27.92 -16.89
C GLY A 78 -4.48 -26.80 -17.89
N GLU A 79 -5.49 -25.99 -18.18
CA GLU A 79 -5.39 -24.79 -19.02
C GLU A 79 -6.17 -23.64 -18.36
N TYR A 80 -5.77 -22.40 -18.58
CA TYR A 80 -6.63 -21.26 -18.26
C TYR A 80 -6.78 -20.33 -19.46
N ASN A 81 -7.92 -19.66 -19.55
CA ASN A 81 -8.21 -18.65 -20.55
C ASN A 81 -8.50 -17.31 -19.88
N VAL A 82 -7.83 -16.26 -20.34
CA VAL A 82 -8.01 -14.89 -19.86
C VAL A 82 -8.77 -14.08 -20.91
N VAL A 83 -9.70 -13.25 -20.44
CA VAL A 83 -10.37 -12.20 -21.20
C VAL A 83 -10.22 -10.91 -20.42
N CYS A 84 -9.81 -9.83 -21.08
CA CYS A 84 -9.78 -8.49 -20.50
C CYS A 84 -10.52 -7.53 -21.43
N ARG A 85 -11.55 -6.87 -20.90
CA ARG A 85 -12.48 -6.02 -21.64
C ARG A 85 -12.78 -4.76 -20.87
N ASP A 86 -13.36 -3.79 -21.56
CA ASP A 86 -13.98 -2.63 -20.92
C ASP A 86 -15.21 -3.04 -20.09
N PRO A 87 -15.55 -2.27 -19.04
CA PRO A 87 -16.72 -2.50 -18.21
C PRO A 87 -18.03 -2.38 -19.02
N GLN A 88 -19.06 -3.09 -18.57
CA GLN A 88 -20.45 -2.93 -18.99
C GLN A 88 -21.17 -1.93 -18.08
N ASP A 89 -22.34 -1.42 -18.49
CA ASP A 89 -23.07 -0.34 -17.77
C ASP A 89 -23.41 -0.66 -16.29
N ASP A 90 -23.37 -1.93 -15.89
CA ASP A 90 -23.62 -2.42 -14.53
C ASP A 90 -22.33 -2.72 -13.71
N GLU A 91 -21.15 -2.45 -14.28
CA GLU A 91 -19.85 -2.73 -13.69
C GLU A 91 -19.08 -1.45 -13.35
N ASP A 92 -18.91 -1.15 -12.06
CA ASP A 92 -18.22 0.04 -11.58
C ASP A 92 -16.68 -0.18 -11.50
N ALA A 93 -16.05 -0.25 -12.68
CA ALA A 93 -14.63 -0.56 -12.91
C ALA A 93 -14.09 0.14 -14.17
N ASP A 94 -12.77 0.24 -14.31
CA ASP A 94 -12.13 0.76 -15.54
C ASP A 94 -11.71 -0.36 -16.51
N ALA A 95 -11.50 -1.56 -15.98
CA ALA A 95 -11.27 -2.78 -16.77
C ALA A 95 -11.85 -4.01 -16.05
N VAL A 96 -12.29 -4.99 -16.82
CA VAL A 96 -12.82 -6.25 -16.30
C VAL A 96 -11.99 -7.41 -16.80
N ILE A 97 -11.47 -8.21 -15.87
CA ILE A 97 -10.70 -9.42 -16.16
C ILE A 97 -11.55 -10.64 -15.80
N GLU A 98 -11.79 -11.49 -16.78
CA GLU A 98 -12.45 -12.77 -16.59
C GLU A 98 -11.46 -13.89 -16.90
N VAL A 99 -11.20 -14.73 -15.90
CA VAL A 99 -10.28 -15.87 -16.04
C VAL A 99 -11.03 -17.16 -15.79
N THR A 100 -10.93 -18.07 -16.75
CA THR A 100 -11.51 -19.40 -16.66
C THR A 100 -10.43 -20.46 -16.58
N GLY A 101 -10.34 -21.18 -15.48
CA GLY A 101 -9.50 -22.36 -15.31
C GLY A 101 -10.23 -23.64 -15.71
N PHE A 102 -9.55 -24.51 -16.44
CA PHE A 102 -10.04 -25.79 -16.94
C PHE A 102 -9.11 -26.93 -16.53
N VAL A 103 -9.69 -28.01 -16.02
CA VAL A 103 -8.97 -29.26 -15.77
C VAL A 103 -9.68 -30.40 -16.51
N PRO A 104 -9.01 -31.18 -17.37
CA PRO A 104 -7.62 -31.02 -17.82
C PRO A 104 -7.45 -30.01 -18.97
N ARG A 105 -8.47 -29.75 -19.80
CA ARG A 105 -8.37 -28.86 -20.97
C ARG A 105 -9.68 -28.18 -21.31
N LYS A 106 -9.61 -27.03 -21.98
CA LYS A 106 -10.79 -26.24 -22.38
C LYS A 106 -11.80 -27.02 -23.21
N ASP A 107 -11.34 -27.84 -24.15
CA ASP A 107 -12.21 -28.57 -25.09
C ASP A 107 -12.84 -29.82 -24.47
N ASN A 108 -12.33 -30.29 -23.33
CA ASN A 108 -12.81 -31.49 -22.63
C ASN A 108 -12.46 -31.41 -21.14
N PHE A 109 -13.18 -30.54 -20.42
CA PHE A 109 -12.96 -30.30 -19.00
C PHE A 109 -13.83 -31.22 -18.14
N ARG A 110 -13.28 -31.66 -17.02
CA ARG A 110 -14.00 -32.28 -15.91
C ARG A 110 -14.40 -31.28 -14.83
N ALA A 111 -13.60 -30.21 -14.68
CA ALA A 111 -13.87 -29.11 -13.77
C ALA A 111 -13.56 -27.77 -14.44
N ARG A 112 -14.38 -26.77 -14.14
CA ARG A 112 -14.25 -25.40 -14.62
C ARG A 112 -14.48 -24.41 -13.50
N ARG A 113 -13.60 -23.41 -13.38
CA ARG A 113 -13.72 -22.31 -12.42
C ARG A 113 -13.58 -20.98 -13.14
N ILE A 114 -14.41 -20.02 -12.77
CA ILE A 114 -14.37 -18.67 -13.33
C ILE A 114 -14.13 -17.69 -12.18
N ILE A 115 -13.15 -16.81 -12.36
CA ILE A 115 -12.88 -15.66 -11.51
C ILE A 115 -13.14 -14.41 -12.35
N LYS A 116 -13.90 -13.47 -11.79
CA LYS A 116 -14.12 -12.15 -12.37
C LYS A 116 -13.56 -11.08 -11.45
N LEU A 117 -12.67 -10.26 -12.00
CA LEU A 117 -12.08 -9.11 -11.32
C LEU A 117 -12.62 -7.83 -11.94
N LEU A 118 -13.09 -6.93 -11.08
CA LEU A 118 -13.36 -5.55 -11.43
C LEU A 118 -12.13 -4.73 -11.02
N VAL A 119 -11.46 -4.17 -12.01
CA VAL A 119 -10.22 -3.42 -11.81
C VAL A 119 -10.50 -1.94 -12.00
N ARG A 120 -10.28 -1.16 -10.94
CA ARG A 120 -10.18 0.29 -11.03
C ARG A 120 -8.75 0.71 -11.26
N ILE A 121 -8.57 1.59 -12.21
CA ILE A 121 -7.31 2.11 -12.70
C ILE A 121 -7.29 3.58 -12.32
N GLY A 122 -6.60 3.91 -11.24
CA GLY A 122 -6.38 5.32 -10.89
C GLY A 122 -5.28 5.90 -11.77
N SER A 123 -5.63 6.70 -12.79
CA SER A 123 -4.64 7.41 -13.58
C SER A 123 -3.93 8.49 -12.75
N LEU A 124 -2.63 8.61 -12.94
CA LEU A 124 -1.84 9.69 -12.37
C LEU A 124 -1.12 10.34 -13.55
N ASP A 125 -1.81 11.27 -14.18
CA ASP A 125 -1.37 12.08 -15.31
C ASP A 125 -1.08 13.53 -14.90
N LYS A 126 -1.51 13.93 -13.69
CA LYS A 126 -1.30 15.24 -13.09
C LYS A 126 0.01 15.28 -12.27
N ALA A 127 0.68 16.43 -12.25
CA ALA A 127 1.86 16.63 -11.41
C ALA A 127 1.49 16.68 -9.92
N VAL A 128 0.31 17.22 -9.61
CA VAL A 128 -0.27 17.26 -8.28
C VAL A 128 -1.75 16.90 -8.38
N GLN A 129 -2.21 15.98 -7.54
CA GLN A 129 -3.63 15.63 -7.44
C GLN A 129 -4.03 15.57 -5.97
N VAL A 130 -5.02 16.38 -5.59
CA VAL A 130 -5.37 16.64 -4.19
C VAL A 130 -6.85 16.40 -3.98
N LYS A 131 -7.19 15.63 -2.94
CA LYS A 131 -8.60 15.28 -2.68
C LYS A 131 -9.41 16.46 -2.15
N ASN A 132 -8.79 17.28 -1.30
CA ASN A 132 -9.43 18.41 -0.61
C ASN A 132 -8.70 19.71 -0.94
N LEU A 133 -7.71 20.15 -0.14
CA LEU A 133 -7.09 21.46 -0.30
C LEU A 133 -5.66 21.39 -0.85
N PHE A 134 -5.41 22.08 -1.96
CA PHE A 134 -4.05 22.39 -2.43
C PHE A 134 -3.63 23.80 -1.96
N ASP A 135 -2.58 23.86 -1.13
CA ASP A 135 -2.05 25.08 -0.53
C ASP A 135 -0.60 25.31 -0.97
N TRP A 136 -0.34 26.49 -1.53
CA TRP A 136 1.01 26.91 -1.91
C TRP A 136 1.39 28.34 -1.51
N TYR A 137 0.63 29.00 -0.61
CA TYR A 137 0.88 30.43 -0.31
C TYR A 137 2.28 30.70 0.26
N ARG A 138 2.92 29.68 0.84
CA ARG A 138 4.30 29.73 1.37
C ARG A 138 5.38 29.31 0.39
N MET A 139 5.04 29.08 -0.88
CA MET A 139 6.05 28.79 -1.91
C MET A 139 6.91 30.02 -2.18
N GLN A 140 8.22 29.81 -2.22
CA GLN A 140 9.20 30.87 -2.47
C GLN A 140 9.40 31.12 -3.97
N PRO A 141 9.88 32.31 -4.36
CA PRO A 141 10.26 32.61 -5.74
C PRO A 141 11.24 31.58 -6.34
N GLY A 142 11.02 31.25 -7.62
CA GLY A 142 11.80 30.24 -8.34
C GLY A 142 11.31 28.81 -8.16
N SER A 143 10.18 28.63 -7.48
CA SER A 143 9.42 27.39 -7.49
C SER A 143 8.63 27.21 -8.79
N ARG A 144 8.31 25.96 -9.14
CA ARG A 144 7.65 25.61 -10.40
C ARG A 144 6.92 24.28 -10.28
N ILE A 145 5.74 24.18 -10.91
CA ILE A 145 5.05 22.91 -11.11
C ILE A 145 4.93 22.69 -12.62
N ASP A 146 5.53 21.61 -13.10
CA ASP A 146 5.59 21.19 -14.50
C ASP A 146 4.59 20.05 -14.73
N GLY A 147 3.36 20.40 -15.06
CA GLY A 147 2.26 19.47 -15.28
C GLY A 147 0.95 20.03 -14.72
N ASP A 148 -0.16 19.44 -15.17
CA ASP A 148 -1.50 19.78 -14.72
C ASP A 148 -1.66 19.53 -13.21
N ILE A 149 -2.61 20.23 -12.60
CA ILE A 149 -2.96 20.05 -11.18
C ILE A 149 -4.46 19.88 -11.05
N SER A 150 -4.87 18.88 -10.28
CA SER A 150 -6.26 18.75 -9.83
C SER A 150 -6.40 18.85 -8.32
N ALA A 151 -7.38 19.61 -7.84
CA ALA A 151 -7.64 19.77 -6.41
C ALA A 151 -9.14 19.94 -6.13
N GLY A 152 -9.59 19.63 -4.91
CA GLY A 152 -10.95 19.97 -4.48
C GLY A 152 -11.12 21.48 -4.29
N HIS A 153 -10.09 22.11 -3.72
CA HIS A 153 -10.00 23.53 -3.42
C HIS A 153 -8.55 24.02 -3.59
N TYR A 154 -8.41 25.29 -3.92
CA TYR A 154 -7.13 25.98 -4.12
C TYR A 154 -6.98 27.13 -3.09
N ASN A 155 -5.78 27.26 -2.53
CA ASN A 155 -5.38 28.40 -1.68
C ASN A 155 -3.97 28.89 -2.07
N GLY A 156 -3.93 30.08 -2.67
CA GLY A 156 -2.72 30.72 -3.18
C GLY A 156 -2.19 31.86 -2.33
N ASP A 157 -3.03 32.49 -1.50
CA ASP A 157 -2.69 33.70 -0.75
C ASP A 157 -2.64 33.52 0.78
N GLY A 158 -3.12 32.36 1.26
CA GLY A 158 -3.12 31.97 2.66
C GLY A 158 -4.30 32.55 3.44
N ASP A 159 -5.32 33.06 2.75
CA ASP A 159 -6.53 33.54 3.39
C ASP A 159 -7.51 32.37 3.69
N GLY A 160 -8.64 32.70 4.34
CA GLY A 160 -9.63 31.70 4.76
C GLY A 160 -10.73 31.44 3.73
N VAL A 161 -10.65 32.08 2.58
CA VAL A 161 -11.51 31.91 1.40
C VAL A 161 -10.73 31.05 0.42
N PHE A 162 -11.43 30.16 -0.29
CA PHE A 162 -10.80 29.27 -1.25
C PHE A 162 -11.44 29.49 -2.62
N ASP A 163 -10.72 29.13 -3.67
CA ASP A 163 -11.18 29.16 -5.05
C ASP A 163 -11.49 30.57 -5.56
N GLU A 164 -10.71 31.57 -5.15
CA GLU A 164 -10.81 32.92 -5.67
C GLU A 164 -10.04 33.08 -6.99
N VAL A 165 -10.76 33.39 -8.08
CA VAL A 165 -10.13 33.65 -9.38
C VAL A 165 -9.25 34.91 -9.31
N GLY A 166 -8.00 34.79 -9.72
CA GLY A 166 -6.97 35.84 -9.68
C GLY A 166 -6.20 35.93 -8.35
N GLN A 167 -6.61 35.19 -7.31
CA GLN A 167 -5.93 35.10 -6.02
C GLN A 167 -5.45 33.66 -5.78
N ASP A 168 -6.37 32.70 -5.83
CA ASP A 168 -6.09 31.27 -5.68
C ASP A 168 -5.87 30.55 -7.01
N TYR A 169 -6.52 30.93 -8.12
CA TYR A 169 -6.30 30.31 -9.43
C TYR A 169 -6.63 31.22 -10.63
N ASP A 170 -6.23 30.85 -11.86
CA ASP A 170 -6.19 31.70 -13.06
C ASP A 170 -7.55 32.03 -13.74
N PRO A 171 -7.65 33.08 -14.62
CA PRO A 171 -6.55 33.86 -15.23
C PRO A 171 -6.54 35.41 -15.06
N LEU A 172 -5.32 35.91 -14.84
CA LEU A 172 -4.67 37.19 -15.23
C LEU A 172 -5.19 38.58 -14.76
N PRO A 173 -4.25 39.56 -14.56
CA PRO A 173 -2.82 39.46 -14.85
C PRO A 173 -1.99 38.84 -13.72
N PRO A 174 -0.87 38.18 -14.05
CA PRO A 174 -0.01 37.49 -13.11
C PRO A 174 0.86 38.52 -12.34
N PRO A 175 1.47 38.17 -11.19
CA PRO A 175 1.66 36.82 -10.66
C PRO A 175 1.06 36.64 -9.25
N VAL A 176 0.12 35.70 -9.10
CA VAL A 176 -0.12 35.07 -7.79
C VAL A 176 0.22 33.57 -7.82
N MET A 177 0.36 32.97 -9.02
CA MET A 177 0.80 31.58 -9.19
C MET A 177 2.32 31.43 -9.50
N PRO A 178 2.96 30.31 -9.08
CA PRO A 178 4.32 29.96 -9.51
C PRO A 178 4.39 29.87 -11.04
N PRO A 179 5.50 30.30 -11.68
CA PRO A 179 5.66 30.22 -13.13
C PRO A 179 5.27 28.84 -13.67
N ASP A 180 4.41 28.87 -14.67
CA ASP A 180 3.82 27.75 -15.38
C ASP A 180 4.88 26.89 -16.09
N GLY A 181 4.73 25.58 -15.94
CA GLY A 181 5.34 24.62 -16.84
C GLY A 181 4.51 24.45 -18.12
N SER A 182 5.02 23.71 -19.10
CA SER A 182 4.20 23.28 -20.23
C SER A 182 3.17 22.23 -19.78
N GLY A 183 1.89 22.41 -20.11
CA GLY A 183 0.80 21.47 -19.79
C GLY A 183 0.38 21.62 -18.33
N ASP A 184 -0.30 22.72 -18.03
CA ASP A 184 -0.57 23.25 -16.70
C ASP A 184 -2.06 23.52 -16.48
N GLU A 185 -2.92 22.68 -17.05
CA GLU A 185 -4.36 22.77 -16.84
C GLU A 185 -4.69 22.58 -15.35
N ARG A 186 -5.64 23.39 -14.86
CA ARG A 186 -6.11 23.41 -13.48
C ARG A 186 -7.55 22.93 -13.47
N ASP A 187 -7.78 21.79 -12.86
CA ASP A 187 -9.08 21.14 -12.84
C ASP A 187 -9.56 20.89 -11.41
N PHE A 188 -10.85 21.04 -11.17
CA PHE A 188 -11.43 20.58 -9.92
C PHE A 188 -11.50 19.05 -9.93
N ILE A 189 -11.11 18.41 -8.82
CA ILE A 189 -11.13 16.96 -8.73
C ILE A 189 -12.58 16.47 -8.76
N VAL A 190 -12.86 15.49 -9.61
CA VAL A 190 -14.18 14.86 -9.68
C VAL A 190 -14.30 13.85 -8.54
N GLU A 191 -15.43 13.84 -7.84
CA GLU A 191 -15.70 12.87 -6.77
C GLU A 191 -15.52 11.43 -7.28
N GLY A 192 -14.78 10.60 -6.53
CA GLY A 192 -14.46 9.22 -6.91
C GLY A 192 -13.25 9.04 -7.84
N SER A 193 -12.64 10.12 -8.35
CA SER A 193 -11.43 10.04 -9.19
C SER A 193 -10.12 9.90 -8.42
N TYR A 194 -10.16 10.05 -7.10
CA TYR A 194 -8.97 9.91 -6.26
C TYR A 194 -8.67 8.41 -5.99
N PRO A 195 -7.46 7.91 -6.30
CA PRO A 195 -7.16 6.49 -6.19
C PRO A 195 -7.11 5.98 -4.74
N GLU A 196 -7.29 4.66 -4.55
CA GLU A 196 -7.24 4.00 -3.23
C GLU A 196 -6.06 3.04 -3.10
N ILE A 197 -5.27 3.06 -2.02
CA ILE A 197 -4.09 2.18 -1.90
C ILE A 197 -4.39 0.76 -1.40
N ASP A 198 -3.96 -0.24 -2.17
CA ASP A 198 -3.94 -1.64 -1.76
C ASP A 198 -2.72 -1.93 -0.85
N MET A 199 -2.93 -1.78 0.45
CA MET A 199 -1.90 -2.04 1.45
C MET A 199 -1.47 -3.52 1.51
N ASP A 200 -2.35 -4.45 1.17
CA ASP A 200 -2.07 -5.89 1.21
C ASP A 200 -1.13 -6.30 0.08
N TYR A 201 -1.29 -5.71 -1.11
CA TYR A 201 -0.34 -5.85 -2.21
C TYR A 201 1.08 -5.45 -1.78
N PHE A 202 1.23 -4.26 -1.16
CA PHE A 202 2.54 -3.79 -0.70
C PHE A 202 3.12 -4.66 0.40
N GLN A 203 2.29 -5.13 1.33
CA GLN A 203 2.75 -6.04 2.38
C GLN A 203 3.29 -7.35 1.79
N THR A 204 2.58 -7.93 0.82
CA THR A 204 2.93 -9.23 0.23
C THR A 204 4.17 -9.16 -0.65
N HIS A 205 4.39 -8.03 -1.32
CA HIS A 205 5.49 -7.85 -2.27
C HIS A 205 6.69 -7.09 -1.69
N ALA A 206 6.64 -6.67 -0.42
CA ALA A 206 7.74 -6.00 0.24
C ALA A 206 8.95 -6.94 0.42
N SER A 207 10.15 -6.37 0.30
CA SER A 207 11.39 -7.07 0.64
C SER A 207 11.53 -7.22 2.16
N ILE A 208 11.04 -6.24 2.92
CA ILE A 208 11.09 -6.22 4.38
C ILE A 208 9.76 -5.72 4.93
N VAL A 209 9.17 -6.50 5.83
CA VAL A 209 8.00 -6.12 6.61
C VAL A 209 8.44 -5.83 8.05
N TRP A 210 8.19 -4.62 8.54
CA TRP A 210 8.50 -4.22 9.91
C TRP A 210 7.23 -4.19 10.77
N THR A 211 7.28 -4.92 11.89
CA THR A 211 6.17 -5.10 12.85
C THR A 211 6.56 -4.71 14.28
N GLY A 212 7.52 -3.79 14.40
CA GLY A 212 8.14 -3.43 15.68
C GLY A 212 7.40 -2.37 16.50
N ALA A 213 6.30 -1.79 16.01
CA ALA A 213 5.60 -0.74 16.74
C ALA A 213 4.95 -1.32 18.01
N ARG A 214 5.07 -0.55 19.09
CA ARG A 214 4.52 -0.85 20.40
C ARG A 214 4.14 0.44 21.06
N GLU A 215 3.07 0.42 21.83
CA GLU A 215 2.63 1.54 22.63
C GLU A 215 2.69 1.20 24.11
N THR A 216 2.97 2.20 24.93
CA THR A 216 2.94 2.10 26.38
C THR A 216 2.79 3.49 26.99
N THR A 217 2.74 3.55 28.31
CA THR A 217 2.70 4.82 29.05
C THR A 217 4.08 5.14 29.60
N ALA A 218 4.55 6.35 29.34
CA ALA A 218 5.73 6.92 29.96
C ALA A 218 5.48 7.13 31.47
N SER A 219 6.50 6.85 32.28
CA SER A 219 6.41 6.92 33.73
C SER A 219 6.86 8.28 34.24
N ALA A 220 6.26 8.74 35.33
CA ALA A 220 6.61 9.98 36.04
C ALA A 220 8.05 10.08 36.60
N PHE A 221 8.87 9.04 36.40
CA PHE A 221 10.31 9.05 36.71
C PHE A 221 11.17 9.46 35.50
N SER A 222 10.53 9.80 34.39
CA SER A 222 11.20 10.24 33.17
C SER A 222 11.75 11.65 33.39
N GLY A 223 12.88 11.94 32.76
CA GLY A 223 13.51 13.23 32.91
C GLY A 223 14.89 13.25 32.27
N GLY A 224 15.36 14.43 31.92
CA GLY A 224 16.61 14.51 31.18
C GLY A 224 16.44 13.95 29.77
N ASN A 225 17.41 13.12 29.40
CA ASN A 225 17.38 12.24 28.24
C ASN A 225 17.04 10.79 28.62
N VAL A 226 16.38 10.56 29.75
CA VAL A 226 16.03 9.22 30.25
C VAL A 226 14.52 9.08 30.25
N LEU A 227 14.04 8.04 29.59
CA LEU A 227 12.62 7.70 29.51
C LEU A 227 12.37 6.38 30.23
N TRP A 228 11.47 6.41 31.19
CA TRP A 228 10.96 5.24 31.89
C TRP A 228 9.56 4.92 31.40
N VAL A 229 9.20 3.65 31.37
CA VAL A 229 7.86 3.21 30.97
C VAL A 229 7.22 2.27 31.98
N SER A 230 5.90 2.14 31.93
CA SER A 230 5.15 1.25 32.81
C SER A 230 5.45 -0.24 32.53
N GLN A 231 5.70 -0.60 31.27
CA GLN A 231 5.84 -1.99 30.84
C GLN A 231 7.30 -2.48 30.79
N TRP A 232 7.55 -3.66 31.37
CA TRP A 232 8.83 -4.36 31.24
C TRP A 232 9.06 -4.89 29.83
N GLY A 233 10.32 -4.85 29.37
CA GLY A 233 10.69 -5.35 28.06
C GLY A 233 10.24 -4.49 26.87
N PHE A 234 9.60 -3.35 27.11
CA PHE A 234 9.07 -2.47 26.06
C PHE A 234 10.15 -2.10 25.04
N PHE A 235 11.31 -1.62 25.51
CA PHE A 235 12.46 -1.25 24.70
C PHE A 235 13.39 -2.42 24.33
N THR A 236 13.05 -3.67 24.68
CA THR A 236 13.95 -4.81 24.40
C THR A 236 14.19 -4.98 22.91
N GLY A 237 15.48 -5.08 22.53
CA GLY A 237 15.91 -5.19 21.14
C GLY A 237 15.95 -3.86 20.39
N MET A 238 15.62 -2.74 21.06
CA MET A 238 15.61 -1.43 20.42
C MET A 238 16.96 -0.75 20.60
N ARG A 239 17.59 -0.46 19.48
CA ARG A 239 18.76 0.41 19.42
C ARG A 239 18.67 1.18 18.12
N ASN A 240 18.86 2.49 18.18
CA ASN A 240 18.82 3.37 17.02
C ASN A 240 17.42 3.50 16.38
N GLU A 241 16.35 3.10 17.08
CA GLU A 241 14.96 3.35 16.69
C GLU A 241 14.41 4.60 17.40
N VAL A 242 13.21 5.05 17.04
CA VAL A 242 12.59 6.26 17.60
C VAL A 242 11.48 5.90 18.58
N VAL A 243 11.32 6.76 19.59
CA VAL A 243 10.12 6.84 20.41
C VAL A 243 9.41 8.17 20.13
N ARG A 244 8.10 8.13 19.91
CA ARG A 244 7.21 9.28 19.70
C ARG A 244 6.25 9.41 20.88
N ASN A 245 5.96 10.63 21.30
CA ASN A 245 4.89 10.97 22.23
C ASN A 245 3.59 11.22 21.44
N LEU A 246 2.58 10.39 21.70
CA LEU A 246 1.27 10.45 21.06
C LEU A 246 0.32 11.42 21.75
N THR A 247 0.44 11.66 23.05
CA THR A 247 -0.44 12.59 23.78
C THR A 247 -0.35 14.00 23.20
N HIS A 248 0.85 14.42 22.79
CA HIS A 248 1.06 15.75 22.20
C HIS A 248 0.68 15.82 20.71
N GLY A 249 0.38 14.68 20.07
CA GLY A 249 -0.12 14.53 18.69
C GLY A 249 0.87 14.88 17.55
N SER A 250 1.66 15.95 17.70
CA SER A 250 2.51 16.52 16.65
C SER A 250 3.92 15.92 16.60
N TRP A 251 4.55 15.97 15.42
CA TRP A 251 5.95 15.56 15.19
C TRP A 251 6.99 16.67 15.48
N ASN A 252 6.67 17.55 16.42
CA ASN A 252 7.60 18.57 16.90
C ASN A 252 8.84 17.93 17.53
N ASP A 253 9.98 18.62 17.50
CA ASP A 253 11.27 18.09 17.96
C ASP A 253 11.30 17.68 19.44
N SER A 254 10.37 18.19 20.25
CA SER A 254 10.15 17.83 21.65
C SER A 254 9.32 16.55 21.85
N ASN A 255 8.66 16.05 20.80
CA ASN A 255 7.69 14.95 20.88
C ASN A 255 8.24 13.64 20.30
N TRP A 256 9.52 13.58 19.96
CA TRP A 256 10.18 12.36 19.56
C TRP A 256 11.68 12.37 19.86
N ALA A 257 12.25 11.19 20.09
CA ALA A 257 13.68 11.03 20.34
C ALA A 257 14.18 9.66 19.88
N VAL A 258 15.50 9.56 19.67
CA VAL A 258 16.15 8.30 19.28
C VAL A 258 16.60 7.55 20.52
N VAL A 259 16.28 6.27 20.59
CA VAL A 259 16.78 5.36 21.63
C VAL A 259 18.25 5.02 21.37
N VAL A 260 19.12 5.52 22.23
CA VAL A 260 20.58 5.32 22.16
C VAL A 260 21.01 4.08 22.93
N ASN A 261 20.44 3.89 24.12
CA ASN A 261 20.76 2.76 24.99
C ASN A 261 19.51 2.29 25.74
N VAL A 262 19.46 1.00 26.08
CA VAL A 262 18.35 0.37 26.80
C VAL A 262 18.89 -0.32 28.05
N GLY A 263 18.21 -0.12 29.17
CA GLY A 263 18.57 -0.70 30.46
C GLY A 263 17.37 -1.25 31.20
N PHE A 264 17.63 -1.74 32.43
CA PHE A 264 16.59 -2.20 33.36
C PHE A 264 15.57 -3.16 32.71
N GLY A 265 16.06 -4.23 32.08
CA GLY A 265 15.20 -5.23 31.44
C GLY A 265 14.28 -4.68 30.34
N GLY A 266 14.68 -3.60 29.66
CA GLY A 266 13.89 -2.97 28.60
C GLY A 266 12.84 -1.97 29.08
N ARG A 267 12.84 -1.62 30.38
CA ARG A 267 11.90 -0.63 30.95
C ARG A 267 12.42 0.81 30.92
N ARG A 268 13.71 0.99 30.68
CA ARG A 268 14.37 2.30 30.64
C ARG A 268 15.12 2.47 29.32
N ALA A 269 14.94 3.61 28.68
CA ALA A 269 15.74 4.04 27.53
C ALA A 269 16.52 5.32 27.87
N GLN A 270 17.75 5.39 27.36
CA GLN A 270 18.48 6.65 27.22
C GLN A 270 18.31 7.15 25.79
N LEU A 271 18.02 8.43 25.66
CA LEU A 271 17.66 9.10 24.42
C LEU A 271 18.80 9.98 23.91
N ASP A 272 18.77 10.31 22.61
CA ASP A 272 19.76 11.17 21.95
C ASP A 272 19.65 12.64 22.33
N ARG A 273 18.54 13.03 22.96
CA ARG A 273 18.27 14.40 23.39
C ARG A 273 17.47 14.44 24.68
N PHE A 274 17.42 15.63 25.26
CA PHE A 274 16.55 15.93 26.40
C PHE A 274 15.10 16.02 25.92
N ILE A 275 14.19 15.28 26.57
CA ILE A 275 12.74 15.31 26.30
C ILE A 275 11.96 16.07 27.39
N GLY A 276 12.64 16.53 28.44
CA GLY A 276 12.00 17.15 29.59
C GLY A 276 11.26 16.17 30.49
N ASP A 277 10.63 16.72 31.52
CA ASP A 277 9.60 16.09 32.37
C ASP A 277 8.22 16.09 31.70
N THR A 278 8.12 16.66 30.49
CA THR A 278 6.85 16.87 29.78
C THR A 278 6.18 15.60 29.28
N TRP A 279 6.79 14.43 29.42
CA TRP A 279 6.25 13.15 28.91
C TRP A 279 5.61 12.29 30.01
N ASP A 280 5.45 12.82 31.22
CA ASP A 280 4.97 12.07 32.36
C ASP A 280 3.51 11.62 32.18
N ASN A 281 3.30 10.30 32.25
CA ASN A 281 2.01 9.64 32.00
C ASN A 281 1.51 9.74 30.56
N ASP A 282 2.37 10.12 29.62
CA ASP A 282 1.99 10.19 28.22
C ASP A 282 1.99 8.83 27.53
N THR A 283 1.12 8.72 26.54
CA THR A 283 1.15 7.55 25.64
C THR A 283 2.27 7.75 24.64
N ILE A 284 3.14 6.76 24.53
CA ILE A 284 4.29 6.78 23.62
C ILE A 284 4.26 5.58 22.68
N ARG A 285 4.88 5.72 21.51
CA ARG A 285 4.97 4.69 20.48
C ARG A 285 6.40 4.48 20.01
N ILE A 286 6.76 3.24 19.74
CA ILE A 286 7.99 2.89 19.00
C ILE A 286 7.78 3.03 17.51
N VAL A 287 8.72 3.71 16.88
CA VAL A 287 8.64 4.17 15.50
C VAL A 287 9.86 3.67 14.75
N LYS A 288 9.66 3.27 13.49
CA LYS A 288 10.77 2.84 12.64
C LYS A 288 11.62 4.03 12.23
N ARG A 289 12.93 3.97 12.48
CA ARG A 289 13.88 5.00 12.02
C ARG A 289 14.68 4.55 10.82
N PHE A 290 14.83 5.44 9.86
CA PHE A 290 15.83 5.38 8.80
C PHE A 290 16.89 6.46 9.03
N SER A 291 18.10 6.05 9.38
CA SER A 291 19.26 6.95 9.56
C SER A 291 20.33 6.78 8.48
N GLN A 292 20.03 5.96 7.49
CA GLN A 292 20.88 5.65 6.34
C GLN A 292 20.00 5.27 5.15
N GLY A 293 20.56 5.38 3.95
CA GLY A 293 19.91 4.98 2.71
C GLY A 293 19.84 3.46 2.58
N SER A 294 19.08 3.01 1.58
CA SER A 294 19.00 1.60 1.20
C SER A 294 19.11 1.45 -0.31
N TRP A 295 19.41 0.23 -0.74
CA TRP A 295 19.55 -0.13 -2.15
C TRP A 295 18.58 -1.28 -2.43
N PHE A 296 17.78 -1.16 -3.48
CA PHE A 296 16.86 -2.19 -3.96
C PHE A 296 15.93 -2.75 -2.88
N THR A 297 15.49 -1.91 -1.92
CA THR A 297 14.71 -2.39 -0.77
C THR A 297 13.31 -1.80 -0.76
N ARG A 298 12.31 -2.69 -0.76
CA ARG A 298 10.90 -2.34 -0.60
C ARG A 298 10.50 -2.58 0.85
N TRP A 299 10.22 -1.50 1.56
CA TRP A 299 9.84 -1.54 2.97
C TRP A 299 8.32 -1.41 3.10
N TYR A 300 7.73 -2.31 3.88
CA TYR A 300 6.36 -2.18 4.35
C TYR A 300 6.35 -2.10 5.88
N ILE A 301 5.91 -0.96 6.42
CA ILE A 301 5.93 -0.65 7.85
C ILE A 301 4.51 -0.85 8.37
N LYS A 302 4.22 -2.07 8.82
CA LYS A 302 2.88 -2.50 9.25
C LYS A 302 2.47 -1.88 10.58
N GLY A 303 3.44 -1.60 11.44
CA GLY A 303 3.20 -1.18 12.83
C GLY A 303 3.41 -2.34 13.78
N ASN A 304 2.36 -2.87 14.42
CA ASN A 304 2.47 -4.10 15.20
C ASN A 304 2.00 -5.35 14.41
N ALA A 305 2.25 -6.54 14.93
CA ALA A 305 1.89 -7.79 14.25
C ALA A 305 0.38 -7.91 13.93
N SER A 306 -0.47 -7.42 14.84
CA SER A 306 -1.93 -7.44 14.67
C SER A 306 -2.47 -6.37 13.73
N GLY A 307 -1.67 -5.36 13.36
CA GLY A 307 -2.10 -4.22 12.54
C GLY A 307 -2.97 -3.20 13.28
N ILE A 308 -3.10 -3.31 14.61
CA ILE A 308 -3.90 -2.39 15.43
C ILE A 308 -3.13 -1.08 15.69
N ILE A 309 -1.83 -1.20 15.95
CA ILE A 309 -0.96 -0.04 16.14
C ILE A 309 -0.35 0.28 14.79
N PRO A 310 -0.54 1.50 14.24
CA PRO A 310 0.01 1.87 12.95
C PRO A 310 1.54 2.01 13.02
N GLY A 311 2.17 1.82 11.86
CA GLY A 311 3.60 1.81 11.68
C GLY A 311 4.13 3.15 11.22
N ASP A 312 4.43 4.02 12.17
CA ASP A 312 5.04 5.31 11.89
C ASP A 312 6.52 5.15 11.47
N VAL A 313 6.98 6.11 10.67
CA VAL A 313 8.34 6.18 10.13
C VAL A 313 8.95 7.56 10.38
N VAL A 314 10.20 7.56 10.85
CA VAL A 314 11.06 8.76 10.83
C VAL A 314 12.25 8.52 9.93
N ILE A 315 12.39 9.34 8.90
CA ILE A 315 13.60 9.43 8.08
C ILE A 315 14.47 10.56 8.64
N ASP A 316 15.47 10.17 9.42
CA ASP A 316 16.32 11.07 10.17
C ASP A 316 17.57 11.46 9.39
N VAL A 317 17.50 12.64 8.78
CA VAL A 317 18.57 13.31 8.04
C VAL A 317 19.12 14.51 8.83
N ARG A 318 19.11 14.48 10.16
CA ARG A 318 19.78 15.53 10.97
C ARG A 318 21.29 15.51 10.77
N ASN A 319 21.88 14.33 10.80
CA ASN A 319 23.34 14.18 10.83
C ASN A 319 23.94 13.82 9.47
N ASN A 320 23.24 13.05 8.64
CA ASN A 320 23.78 12.50 7.39
C ASN A 320 22.87 12.78 6.21
N SER A 321 23.48 12.93 5.03
CA SER A 321 22.75 12.87 3.76
C SER A 321 22.76 11.45 3.23
N PHE A 322 21.66 10.95 2.69
CA PHE A 322 21.63 9.61 2.11
C PHE A 322 20.67 9.49 0.93
N THR A 323 20.80 8.38 0.21
CA THR A 323 20.05 8.08 -1.00
C THR A 323 19.45 6.68 -0.90
N PHE A 324 18.18 6.60 -1.27
CA PHE A 324 17.41 5.38 -1.46
C PHE A 324 17.43 5.06 -2.94
N PHE A 325 18.24 4.09 -3.35
CA PHE A 325 18.30 3.66 -4.74
C PHE A 325 17.32 2.51 -4.94
N PHE A 326 16.37 2.67 -5.85
CA PHE A 326 15.41 1.62 -6.21
C PHE A 326 14.65 1.09 -4.98
N SER A 327 14.27 2.01 -4.09
CA SER A 327 13.68 1.69 -2.80
C SER A 327 12.39 2.47 -2.59
N SER A 328 11.49 1.85 -1.82
CA SER A 328 10.17 2.39 -1.48
C SER A 328 9.92 2.20 0.01
N ILE A 329 9.19 3.14 0.59
CA ILE A 329 8.68 3.04 1.96
C ILE A 329 7.16 3.19 1.90
N VAL A 330 6.45 2.11 2.22
CA VAL A 330 5.00 2.12 2.42
C VAL A 330 4.73 1.89 3.90
N ALA A 331 3.90 2.72 4.51
CA ALA A 331 3.63 2.70 5.95
C ALA A 331 2.13 2.71 6.21
N THR A 332 1.69 2.09 7.31
CA THR A 332 0.29 2.17 7.78
C THR A 332 0.03 3.43 8.60
N GLY A 333 1.09 4.08 9.10
CA GLY A 333 1.02 5.35 9.84
C GLY A 333 1.76 6.48 9.13
N ASP A 334 2.23 7.45 9.91
CA ASP A 334 2.87 8.66 9.40
C ASP A 334 4.27 8.39 8.85
N ILE A 335 4.70 9.16 7.85
CA ILE A 335 6.07 9.19 7.35
C ILE A 335 6.62 10.61 7.50
N VAL A 336 7.64 10.77 8.36
CA VAL A 336 8.18 12.09 8.68
C VAL A 336 9.67 12.17 8.35
N ILE A 337 10.08 13.25 7.69
CA ILE A 337 11.48 13.55 7.37
C ILE A 337 11.96 14.65 8.33
N LYS A 338 13.02 14.35 9.09
CA LYS A 338 13.57 15.28 10.09
C LYS A 338 15.04 15.60 9.85
N GLY A 339 15.41 16.86 10.01
CA GLY A 339 16.75 17.42 9.87
C GLY A 339 17.02 18.06 8.51
N GLY A 340 18.02 18.93 8.40
CA GLY A 340 18.28 19.73 7.19
C GLY A 340 19.21 19.09 6.14
N ARG A 341 19.71 17.87 6.32
CA ARG A 341 20.61 17.23 5.32
C ARG A 341 19.82 16.67 4.13
N ARG A 342 20.54 16.31 3.07
CA ARG A 342 19.93 15.88 1.81
C ARG A 342 19.39 14.45 1.88
N ILE A 343 18.20 14.26 1.35
CA ILE A 343 17.59 12.97 1.04
C ILE A 343 17.29 12.87 -0.45
N ARG A 344 17.47 11.67 -1.01
CA ARG A 344 17.11 11.38 -2.39
C ARG A 344 16.51 9.98 -2.52
N PHE A 345 15.41 9.85 -3.26
CA PHE A 345 14.82 8.57 -3.63
C PHE A 345 14.84 8.38 -5.14
N PHE A 346 15.29 7.22 -5.60
CA PHE A 346 15.10 6.76 -6.97
C PHE A 346 14.14 5.57 -6.94
N SER A 347 12.99 5.66 -7.63
CA SER A 347 12.06 4.54 -7.65
C SER A 347 12.44 3.46 -8.66
N LEU A 348 11.93 2.25 -8.42
CA LEU A 348 11.68 1.25 -9.45
C LEU A 348 10.30 1.51 -10.05
N LEU A 349 10.11 1.18 -11.33
CA LEU A 349 8.80 1.17 -11.96
C LEU A 349 7.81 0.36 -11.11
N GLY A 350 6.67 0.97 -10.76
CA GLY A 350 5.57 0.30 -10.06
C GLY A 350 5.57 0.36 -8.53
N TRP A 351 6.48 1.12 -7.88
CA TRP A 351 6.40 1.43 -6.44
C TRP A 351 6.53 2.94 -6.19
N PRO A 352 5.86 3.51 -5.17
CA PRO A 352 6.05 4.91 -4.80
C PRO A 352 7.43 5.07 -4.18
N ASN A 353 7.88 6.31 -3.97
CA ASN A 353 8.97 6.54 -3.03
C ASN A 353 8.46 6.47 -1.60
N LEU A 354 7.34 7.16 -1.33
CA LEU A 354 6.68 7.21 -0.04
C LEU A 354 5.18 7.00 -0.25
N ALA A 355 4.58 6.08 0.52
CA ALA A 355 3.14 5.97 0.55
C ALA A 355 2.56 5.54 1.89
N THR A 356 1.32 5.95 2.14
CA THR A 356 0.52 5.51 3.28
C THR A 356 -0.98 5.57 2.92
N LYS A 357 -1.82 4.91 3.70
CA LYS A 357 -3.27 4.96 3.53
C LYS A 357 -3.89 6.06 4.38
N GLU A 358 -3.59 6.03 5.68
CA GLU A 358 -4.22 6.90 6.68
C GLU A 358 -3.25 7.90 7.31
N GLY A 359 -1.94 7.75 7.10
CA GLY A 359 -0.93 8.59 7.74
C GLY A 359 -0.58 9.84 6.93
N ASP A 360 0.06 10.77 7.62
CA ASP A 360 0.59 11.98 6.98
C ASP A 360 2.00 11.76 6.43
N ILE A 361 2.37 12.50 5.38
CA ILE A 361 3.74 12.56 4.86
C ILE A 361 4.30 13.97 5.06
N LEU A 362 5.24 14.12 6.00
CA LEU A 362 5.63 15.41 6.56
C LEU A 362 7.13 15.69 6.41
N SER A 363 7.49 16.88 5.96
CA SER A 363 8.88 17.36 5.86
C SER A 363 8.96 18.88 6.09
N TRP A 364 8.78 19.34 7.32
CA TRP A 364 8.79 20.78 7.64
C TRP A 364 10.19 21.41 7.77
N ASP A 365 11.21 20.60 8.06
CA ASP A 365 12.54 21.13 8.36
C ASP A 365 13.22 21.67 7.10
N THR A 366 13.61 22.95 7.12
CA THR A 366 14.32 23.61 6.03
C THR A 366 15.69 22.94 5.77
N PRO A 367 16.03 22.60 4.51
CA PRO A 367 17.35 22.09 4.18
C PRO A 367 18.46 23.10 4.46
N LEU A 368 19.62 22.65 4.94
CA LEU A 368 20.75 23.51 5.37
C LEU A 368 21.26 24.50 4.32
N ASN A 369 20.99 24.24 3.04
CA ASN A 369 21.46 25.04 1.91
C ASN A 369 20.33 25.70 1.13
N ASN A 370 19.09 25.69 1.63
CA ASN A 370 17.89 26.22 0.95
C ASN A 370 17.79 25.73 -0.51
N ASN A 371 18.24 24.49 -0.77
CA ASN A 371 18.26 23.91 -2.11
C ASN A 371 17.10 22.91 -2.25
N PRO A 372 16.19 23.08 -3.23
CA PRO A 372 15.11 22.12 -3.48
C PRO A 372 15.63 20.70 -3.74
N ASN A 373 16.84 20.56 -4.31
CA ASN A 373 17.46 19.27 -4.56
C ASN A 373 17.91 18.54 -3.27
N SER A 374 17.80 19.16 -2.11
CA SER A 374 18.03 18.50 -0.82
C SER A 374 16.88 17.57 -0.43
N ARG A 375 15.72 17.67 -1.09
CA ARG A 375 14.54 16.82 -0.92
C ARG A 375 14.11 16.28 -2.28
N SER A 376 14.84 15.30 -2.82
CA SER A 376 14.61 14.82 -4.18
C SER A 376 13.87 13.47 -4.21
N PHE A 377 12.77 13.40 -4.95
CA PHE A 377 11.97 12.18 -5.09
C PHE A 377 11.73 11.90 -6.58
N TYR A 378 12.24 10.77 -7.06
CA TYR A 378 12.09 10.33 -8.44
C TYR A 378 11.11 9.15 -8.44
N GLY A 379 9.86 9.45 -8.11
CA GLY A 379 8.76 8.51 -7.89
C GLY A 379 7.60 9.20 -7.17
N LEU A 380 6.53 8.44 -6.92
CA LEU A 380 5.31 8.96 -6.31
C LEU A 380 5.49 9.26 -4.81
N ILE A 381 4.93 10.37 -4.35
CA ILE A 381 4.60 10.63 -2.95
C ILE A 381 3.08 10.59 -2.84
N TYR A 382 2.54 9.68 -2.05
CA TYR A 382 1.09 9.43 -2.04
C TYR A 382 0.56 9.15 -0.63
N THR A 383 -0.59 9.72 -0.31
CA THR A 383 -1.43 9.25 0.80
C THR A 383 -2.89 9.28 0.39
N GLN A 384 -3.69 8.30 0.84
CA GLN A 384 -5.10 8.22 0.47
C GLN A 384 -5.95 9.24 1.25
N ASN A 385 -5.77 9.24 2.57
CA ASN A 385 -6.61 10.00 3.49
C ASN A 385 -5.80 10.98 4.38
N GLY A 386 -4.48 10.85 4.43
CA GLY A 386 -3.63 11.76 5.20
C GLY A 386 -3.17 12.97 4.39
N ASP A 387 -2.41 13.84 5.05
CA ASP A 387 -1.93 15.08 4.46
C ASP A 387 -0.48 14.98 4.00
N VAL A 388 -0.13 15.75 2.98
CA VAL A 388 1.25 15.90 2.50
C VAL A 388 1.71 17.31 2.76
N ASN A 389 2.75 17.47 3.57
CA ASN A 389 3.36 18.77 3.83
C ASN A 389 4.87 18.72 3.56
N PHE A 390 5.33 19.52 2.61
CA PHE A 390 6.74 19.62 2.27
C PHE A 390 7.24 21.04 2.26
N ASN A 391 8.21 21.32 3.14
CA ASN A 391 9.11 22.45 3.03
C ASN A 391 10.32 22.06 2.19
N TYR A 392 10.41 22.62 0.98
CA TYR A 392 11.30 22.25 -0.11
C TYR A 392 11.03 20.85 -0.68
N LEU A 393 10.86 20.79 -2.00
CA LEU A 393 10.62 19.55 -2.72
C LEU A 393 11.18 19.62 -4.14
N ASN A 394 11.80 18.55 -4.59
CA ASN A 394 12.08 18.28 -6.00
C ASN A 394 11.52 16.91 -6.36
N SER A 395 10.27 16.86 -6.83
CA SER A 395 9.59 15.64 -7.25
C SER A 395 9.60 15.51 -8.76
N ARG A 396 9.91 14.30 -9.26
CA ARG A 396 9.77 13.89 -10.65
C ARG A 396 8.83 12.70 -10.82
N GLY A 397 7.95 12.45 -9.87
CA GLY A 397 6.89 11.45 -10.03
C GLY A 397 5.54 12.12 -10.03
N GLY A 398 5.28 12.91 -9.00
CA GLY A 398 4.00 13.54 -8.73
C GLY A 398 3.79 13.58 -7.22
N VAL A 399 2.76 14.29 -6.78
CA VAL A 399 2.38 14.38 -5.36
C VAL A 399 0.88 14.21 -5.23
N MET A 400 0.47 13.33 -4.31
CA MET A 400 -0.93 13.08 -4.01
C MET A 400 -1.16 13.06 -2.50
N GLY A 401 -2.22 13.73 -2.05
CA GLY A 401 -2.67 13.69 -0.67
C GLY A 401 -4.13 14.14 -0.49
N ASN A 402 -4.63 14.00 0.73
CA ASN A 402 -5.93 14.57 1.09
C ASN A 402 -5.86 16.10 1.08
N ASN A 403 -4.98 16.67 1.90
CA ASN A 403 -4.49 18.04 1.72
C ASN A 403 -3.02 17.99 1.27
N VAL A 404 -2.62 18.95 0.45
CA VAL A 404 -1.22 19.10 0.03
C VAL A 404 -0.77 20.54 0.26
N SER A 405 0.15 20.73 1.19
CA SER A 405 0.77 22.03 1.48
C SER A 405 2.24 22.04 1.05
N LEU A 406 2.58 22.95 0.15
CA LEU A 406 3.94 23.09 -0.39
C LEU A 406 4.55 24.42 0.07
N GLU A 407 5.67 24.34 0.78
CA GLU A 407 6.37 25.51 1.33
C GLU A 407 7.82 25.58 0.81
N GLY A 408 8.42 26.77 0.83
CA GLY A 408 9.83 26.93 0.46
C GLY A 408 10.05 26.83 -1.05
N LYS A 409 11.20 26.30 -1.50
CA LYS A 409 11.47 26.13 -2.94
C LYS A 409 11.01 24.77 -3.43
N VAL A 410 10.08 24.76 -4.36
CA VAL A 410 9.42 23.54 -4.83
C VAL A 410 9.53 23.38 -6.33
N ARG A 411 9.83 22.16 -6.77
CA ARG A 411 9.83 21.73 -8.17
C ARG A 411 9.09 20.41 -8.24
N VAL A 412 7.88 20.41 -8.77
CA VAL A 412 7.12 19.18 -8.99
C VAL A 412 6.97 19.00 -10.48
N ARG A 413 7.23 17.79 -10.98
CA ARG A 413 7.02 17.44 -12.36
C ARG A 413 6.43 16.06 -12.46
N TYR A 414 5.36 15.93 -13.24
CA TYR A 414 4.91 14.63 -13.67
C TYR A 414 5.92 14.04 -14.67
N ASN A 415 6.36 12.80 -14.45
CA ASN A 415 7.22 12.11 -15.40
C ASN A 415 6.77 10.65 -15.58
N PRO A 416 6.30 10.29 -16.78
CA PRO A 416 5.75 8.96 -17.05
C PRO A 416 6.78 7.84 -16.89
N TRP A 417 8.08 8.16 -16.87
CA TRP A 417 9.15 7.19 -16.66
C TRP A 417 9.25 6.72 -15.20
N PHE A 418 8.82 7.55 -14.24
CA PHE A 418 8.87 7.21 -12.81
C PHE A 418 7.52 6.80 -12.25
N ILE A 419 6.43 7.24 -12.88
CA ILE A 419 5.05 6.83 -12.58
C ILE A 419 4.37 6.55 -13.90
N PRO A 420 3.85 5.35 -14.17
CA PRO A 420 3.06 5.11 -15.38
C PRO A 420 1.82 6.03 -15.40
N VAL A 421 1.56 6.70 -16.54
CA VAL A 421 0.39 7.59 -16.77
C VAL A 421 -0.92 6.92 -16.41
N ASN A 422 -0.96 5.61 -16.60
CA ASN A 422 -2.18 4.85 -16.52
C ASN A 422 -2.35 4.15 -15.16
N GLY A 423 -1.54 4.47 -14.15
CA GLY A 423 -1.93 4.22 -12.78
C GLY A 423 -1.18 3.13 -12.00
N PHE A 424 -1.41 3.20 -10.70
CA PHE A 424 -0.97 2.25 -9.69
C PHE A 424 -2.07 1.17 -9.54
N ILE A 425 -1.72 -0.11 -9.33
CA ILE A 425 -2.77 -1.10 -9.05
C ILE A 425 -3.33 -0.80 -7.66
N PHE A 426 -4.57 -0.33 -7.62
CA PHE A 426 -5.18 0.25 -6.43
C PHE A 426 -6.21 -0.68 -5.75
N SER A 427 -6.79 -1.66 -6.46
CA SER A 427 -7.39 -2.88 -5.87
C SER A 427 -7.96 -3.76 -6.99
N PRO A 428 -7.49 -4.98 -7.23
CA PRO A 428 -8.27 -5.95 -7.96
C PRO A 428 -9.39 -6.47 -7.03
N SER A 429 -10.58 -5.89 -7.12
CA SER A 429 -11.72 -6.44 -6.39
C SER A 429 -12.20 -7.73 -7.07
N VAL A 430 -12.06 -8.87 -6.38
CA VAL A 430 -12.62 -10.15 -6.82
C VAL A 430 -14.12 -10.11 -6.54
N VAL A 431 -14.94 -9.93 -7.57
CA VAL A 431 -16.39 -9.71 -7.36
C VAL A 431 -17.18 -11.01 -7.39
N ASN A 432 -16.74 -12.04 -8.12
CA ASN A 432 -17.49 -13.29 -8.19
C ASN A 432 -16.62 -14.52 -8.41
N TRP A 433 -16.88 -15.55 -7.60
CA TRP A 433 -16.47 -16.93 -7.80
C TRP A 433 -17.71 -17.75 -8.17
N GLN A 434 -17.65 -18.51 -9.27
CA GLN A 434 -18.71 -19.45 -9.64
C GLN A 434 -18.13 -20.83 -10.00
N GLU A 435 -18.65 -21.87 -9.34
CA GLU A 435 -18.60 -23.26 -9.84
C GLU A 435 -19.61 -23.40 -10.98
N LYS A 436 -19.20 -23.97 -12.11
CA LYS A 436 -20.14 -24.41 -13.15
C LYS A 436 -19.77 -25.79 -13.66
#